data_AF-A0A436BHI3-F1
#
_entry.id   AF-A0A436BHI3-F1
#
_cell.length_a   1.000
_cell.length_b   1.000
_cell.length_c   1.000
_cell.angle_alpha   90.00
_cell.angle_beta   90.00
_cell.angle_gamma   90.00
#
_symmetry.space_group_name_H-M   'P 1'
#
loop_
_entity.id
_entity.type
_entity.pdbx_description
1 polymer ?
#
loop_
_entity_poly.entity_id
_entity_poly.type
_entity_poly.pdbx_seq_one_letter_code
_entity_poly.pdbx_strand_id
1 'polypeptide(L)'
;MEVLLAILLAVYLAGIAEMLSRRHRKWPVGKTRVATFLFAIGVIGLALLSPIDALSDELFSVHMLQHLMLILAAAPLFAFSNAHLVMLRAFPVASRRVLGHAVAAIPGVRQAAHKRASAWIAAAAFVATMWFWHVPAAYD
;
A
#
# COMPACT_ATOMS: atom_id res chain seq x y z
N MET A 1 -14.47 -1.79 8.58
CA MET A 1 -13.17 -2.23 8.04
C MET A 1 -13.30 -3.24 6.90
N GLU A 2 -14.16 -4.25 7.02
CA GLU A 2 -14.39 -5.26 5.97
C GLU A 2 -14.74 -4.67 4.59
N VAL A 3 -15.65 -3.70 4.57
CA VAL A 3 -16.07 -3.01 3.34
C VAL A 3 -14.88 -2.35 2.62
N LEU A 4 -13.94 -1.77 3.37
CA LEU A 4 -12.78 -1.11 2.78
C LEU A 4 -11.82 -2.13 2.14
N LEU A 5 -11.59 -3.28 2.78
CA LEU A 5 -10.78 -4.36 2.21
C LEU A 5 -11.43 -4.95 0.96
N ALA A 6 -12.76 -5.14 0.98
CA ALA A 6 -13.52 -5.58 -0.18
C ALA A 6 -13.42 -4.58 -1.34
N ILE A 7 -13.51 -3.27 -1.05
CA ILE A 7 -13.31 -2.21 -2.05
C ILE A 7 -11.89 -2.26 -2.62
N LEU A 8 -10.85 -2.36 -1.78
CA LEU A 8 -9.46 -2.44 -2.22
C LEU A 8 -9.24 -3.64 -3.16
N LEU A 9 -9.74 -4.82 -2.78
CA LEU A 9 -9.68 -6.02 -3.60
C LEU A 9 -10.44 -5.83 -4.92
N ALA A 10 -11.67 -5.32 -4.86
CA ALA A 10 -12.50 -5.09 -6.05
C ALA A 10 -11.84 -4.11 -7.03
N VAL A 11 -11.28 -2.99 -6.54
CA VAL A 11 -10.57 -2.02 -7.37
C VAL A 11 -9.31 -2.63 -7.98
N TYR A 12 -8.56 -3.45 -7.24
CA TYR A 12 -7.39 -4.15 -7.77
C TYR A 12 -7.78 -5.13 -8.89
N LEU A 13 -8.83 -5.92 -8.67
CA LEU A 13 -9.36 -6.86 -9.68
C LEU A 13 -9.91 -6.14 -10.91
N ALA A 14 -10.65 -5.04 -10.72
CA ALA A 14 -11.13 -4.19 -11.82
C ALA A 14 -9.96 -3.63 -12.64
N GLY A 15 -8.86 -3.24 -11.98
CA GLY A 15 -7.63 -2.83 -12.65
C GLY A 15 -7.01 -3.93 -13.51
N ILE A 16 -7.00 -5.18 -13.02
CA ILE A 16 -6.55 -6.35 -13.80
C ILE A 16 -7.49 -6.61 -14.98
N ALA A 17 -8.81 -6.59 -14.74
CA ALA A 17 -9.81 -6.82 -15.77
C ALA A 17 -9.70 -5.80 -16.93
N GLU A 18 -9.51 -4.52 -16.60
CA GLU A 18 -9.29 -3.45 -17.59
C GLU A 18 -7.96 -3.60 -18.35
N MET A 19 -6.92 -4.15 -17.72
CA MET A 19 -5.67 -4.45 -18.42
C MET A 19 -5.82 -5.64 -19.39
N LEU A 20 -6.61 -6.65 -19.01
CA LEU A 20 -6.90 -7.82 -19.83
C LEU A 20 -7.80 -7.47 -21.02
N SER A 21 -8.82 -6.63 -20.82
CA SER A 21 -9.74 -6.19 -21.88
C SER A 21 -9.00 -5.46 -23.01
N ARG A 22 -7.94 -4.70 -22.68
CA ARG A 22 -7.12 -3.96 -23.64
C ARG A 22 -5.93 -4.75 -24.21
N ARG A 23 -5.55 -5.88 -23.61
CA ARG A 23 -4.44 -6.75 -24.08
C ARG A 23 -4.95 -8.18 -24.25
N HIS A 24 -5.44 -8.49 -25.44
CA HIS A 24 -6.13 -9.74 -25.84
C HIS A 24 -5.37 -11.09 -25.69
N ARG A 25 -4.28 -11.22 -24.90
CA ARG A 25 -3.56 -12.52 -24.91
C ARG A 25 -2.69 -12.89 -23.70
N LYS A 26 -2.29 -11.97 -22.81
CA LYS A 26 -1.34 -12.30 -21.72
C LYS A 26 -1.72 -11.66 -20.39
N TRP A 27 -1.56 -12.41 -19.31
CA TRP A 27 -1.76 -11.96 -17.95
C TRP A 27 -0.89 -10.72 -17.65
N PRO A 28 -1.49 -9.57 -17.30
CA PRO A 28 -0.80 -8.28 -17.36
C PRO A 28 0.08 -7.98 -16.14
N VAL A 29 -0.10 -8.69 -15.03
CA VAL A 29 0.57 -8.45 -13.75
C VAL A 29 1.29 -9.72 -13.30
N GLY A 30 2.60 -9.72 -13.04
CA GLY A 30 3.29 -10.94 -12.61
C GLY A 30 2.62 -11.64 -11.42
N LYS A 31 2.53 -12.98 -11.43
CA LYS A 31 1.85 -13.79 -10.38
C LYS A 31 2.34 -13.44 -8.97
N THR A 32 3.64 -13.20 -8.80
CA THR A 32 4.24 -12.78 -7.53
C THR A 32 3.65 -11.48 -7.00
N ARG A 33 3.37 -10.50 -7.87
CA ARG A 33 2.79 -9.21 -7.44
C ARG A 33 1.34 -9.35 -6.98
N VAL A 34 0.58 -10.23 -7.63
CA VAL A 34 -0.79 -10.56 -7.20
C VAL A 34 -0.75 -11.29 -5.85
N ALA A 35 0.14 -12.28 -5.71
CA ALA A 35 0.31 -13.00 -4.46
C ALA A 35 0.71 -12.08 -3.30
N THR A 36 1.67 -11.14 -3.51
CA THR A 36 2.05 -10.18 -2.47
C THR A 36 0.95 -9.19 -2.12
N PHE A 37 0.11 -8.79 -3.09
CA PHE A 37 -1.08 -7.97 -2.79
C PHE A 37 -2.09 -8.73 -1.94
N LEU A 38 -2.42 -9.97 -2.32
CA LEU A 38 -3.35 -10.81 -1.55
C LEU A 38 -2.83 -11.08 -0.14
N PHE A 39 -1.52 -11.32 0.00
CA PHE A 39 -0.88 -11.49 1.29
C PHE A 39 -0.94 -10.21 2.12
N ALA A 40 -0.73 -9.03 1.52
CA ALA A 40 -0.91 -7.74 2.20
C ALA A 40 -2.34 -7.57 2.73
N ILE A 41 -3.36 -7.84 1.90
CA ILE A 41 -4.78 -7.78 2.30
C ILE A 41 -5.06 -8.77 3.44
N GLY A 42 -4.50 -9.99 3.37
CA GLY A 42 -4.63 -11.00 4.42
C GLY A 42 -4.02 -10.53 5.75
N VAL A 43 -2.84 -9.93 5.74
CA VAL A 43 -2.19 -9.36 6.93
C VAL A 43 -3.04 -8.24 7.53
N ILE A 44 -3.58 -7.33 6.71
CA ILE A 44 -4.46 -6.25 7.18
C ILE A 44 -5.74 -6.84 7.79
N GLY A 45 -6.35 -7.83 7.12
CA GLY A 45 -7.52 -8.52 7.65
C GLY A 45 -7.23 -9.21 8.99
N LEU A 46 -6.09 -9.88 9.13
CA LEU A 46 -5.70 -10.50 10.39
C LEU A 46 -5.45 -9.47 11.49
N ALA A 47 -4.88 -8.32 11.17
CA ALA A 47 -4.63 -7.27 12.15
C ALA A 47 -5.92 -6.53 12.60
N LEU A 48 -6.94 -6.42 11.74
CA LEU A 48 -8.07 -5.50 11.94
C LEU A 48 -9.44 -6.18 12.01
N LEU A 49 -9.53 -7.48 11.71
CA LEU A 49 -10.80 -8.24 11.72
C LEU A 49 -10.72 -9.51 12.57
N SER A 50 -9.56 -9.78 13.19
CA SER A 50 -9.36 -10.95 14.03
C SER A 50 -9.43 -10.58 15.52
N PRO A 51 -9.42 -11.57 16.44
CA PRO A 51 -9.33 -11.32 17.88
C PRO A 51 -8.13 -10.45 18.28
N ILE A 52 -7.12 -10.28 17.42
CA ILE A 52 -6.00 -9.36 17.63
C ILE A 52 -6.49 -7.92 17.82
N ASP A 53 -7.50 -7.49 17.06
CA ASP A 53 -8.07 -6.15 17.16
C ASP A 53 -8.74 -5.98 18.53
N ALA A 54 -9.60 -6.91 18.92
CA ALA A 54 -10.24 -6.89 20.24
C ALA A 54 -9.22 -6.95 21.40
N LEU A 55 -8.20 -7.79 21.28
CA LEU A 55 -7.14 -7.92 22.29
C LEU A 55 -6.17 -6.73 22.31
N SER A 56 -6.09 -5.95 21.23
CA SER A 56 -5.23 -4.77 21.18
C SER A 56 -5.74 -3.66 22.11
N ASP A 57 -7.04 -3.59 22.36
CA ASP A 57 -7.60 -2.60 23.29
C ASP A 57 -7.27 -2.92 24.75
N GLU A 58 -7.00 -4.19 25.07
CA GLU A 58 -6.74 -4.66 26.44
C GLU A 58 -5.23 -4.84 26.72
N LEU A 59 -4.47 -5.28 25.73
CA LEU A 59 -3.07 -5.67 25.88
C LEU A 59 -2.17 -4.81 24.99
N PHE A 60 -1.35 -3.96 25.63
CA PHE A 60 -0.38 -3.12 24.92
C PHE A 60 0.57 -3.93 24.02
N SER A 61 0.95 -5.14 24.42
CA SER A 61 1.79 -6.02 23.59
C SER A 61 1.09 -6.44 22.29
N VAL A 62 -0.22 -6.70 22.34
CA VAL A 62 -1.03 -7.04 21.16
C VAL A 62 -1.29 -5.81 20.31
N HIS A 63 -1.52 -4.66 20.94
CA HIS A 63 -1.59 -3.38 20.24
C HIS A 63 -0.31 -3.06 19.45
N MET A 64 0.86 -3.25 20.06
CA MET A 64 2.13 -3.09 19.36
C MET A 64 2.31 -4.12 18.26
N LEU A 65 1.94 -5.38 18.51
CA LEU A 65 1.96 -6.40 17.46
C LEU A 65 1.11 -5.98 16.27
N GLN A 66 -0.12 -5.48 16.50
CA GLN A 66 -1.01 -4.99 15.47
C GLN A 66 -0.37 -3.86 14.65
N HIS A 67 0.19 -2.86 15.32
CA HIS A 67 0.92 -1.78 14.65
C HIS A 67 2.10 -2.28 13.82
N LEU A 68 2.93 -3.19 14.37
CA LEU A 68 4.08 -3.74 13.67
C LEU A 68 3.68 -4.60 12.46
N MET A 69 2.58 -5.35 12.55
CA MET A 69 2.04 -6.10 11.41
C MET A 69 1.65 -5.17 10.26
N LEU A 70 1.03 -4.04 10.55
CA LEU A 70 0.62 -3.06 9.53
C LEU A 70 1.85 -2.35 8.92
N ILE A 71 2.80 -1.95 9.76
CA ILE A 71 3.95 -1.13 9.36
C ILE A 71 5.04 -1.96 8.68
N LEU A 72 5.40 -3.13 9.24
CA LEU A 72 6.54 -3.93 8.80
C LEU A 72 6.17 -5.06 7.83
N ALA A 73 4.91 -5.50 7.82
CA ALA A 73 4.46 -6.53 6.87
C ALA A 73 3.53 -5.95 5.80
N ALA A 74 2.37 -5.41 6.18
CA ALA A 74 1.36 -5.00 5.20
C ALA A 74 1.86 -3.90 4.25
N ALA A 75 2.43 -2.81 4.76
CA ALA A 75 2.89 -1.70 3.94
C ALA A 75 4.00 -2.10 2.92
N PRO A 76 5.08 -2.82 3.30
CA PRO A 76 6.07 -3.29 2.33
C PRO A 76 5.51 -4.26 1.28
N LEU A 77 4.63 -5.19 1.67
CA LEU A 77 3.98 -6.12 0.73
C LEU A 77 3.12 -5.37 -0.28
N PHE A 78 2.37 -4.36 0.18
CA PHE A 78 1.55 -3.52 -0.67
C PHE A 78 2.42 -2.71 -1.64
N ALA A 79 3.54 -2.15 -1.18
CA ALA A 79 4.50 -1.46 -2.04
C ALA A 79 5.10 -2.40 -3.11
N PHE A 80 5.54 -3.60 -2.71
CA PHE A 80 6.15 -4.58 -3.62
C PHE A 80 5.17 -5.07 -4.70
N SER A 81 3.90 -5.21 -4.35
CA SER A 81 2.85 -5.59 -5.31
C SER A 81 2.63 -4.57 -6.43
N ASN A 82 3.09 -3.33 -6.25
CA ASN A 82 2.76 -2.19 -7.11
C ASN A 82 1.24 -1.98 -7.24
N ALA A 83 0.47 -2.30 -6.18
CA ALA A 83 -0.99 -2.31 -6.25
C ALA A 83 -1.59 -0.98 -6.65
N HIS A 84 -1.00 0.12 -6.20
CA HIS A 84 -1.42 1.46 -6.61
C HIS A 84 -1.47 1.63 -8.14
N LEU A 85 -0.48 1.14 -8.89
CA LEU A 85 -0.47 1.23 -10.36
C LEU A 85 -1.55 0.36 -11.02
N VAL A 86 -1.85 -0.80 -10.42
CA VAL A 86 -2.89 -1.71 -10.90
C VAL A 86 -4.27 -1.11 -10.61
N MET A 87 -4.50 -0.64 -9.39
CA MET A 87 -5.76 -0.01 -8.96
C MET A 87 -6.08 1.25 -9.74
N LEU A 88 -5.07 2.09 -10.06
CA LEU A 88 -5.27 3.25 -10.93
C LEU A 88 -5.86 2.87 -12.29
N ARG A 89 -5.61 1.64 -12.75
CA ARG A 89 -6.16 1.12 -14.00
C ARG A 89 -7.62 0.71 -13.90
N ALA A 90 -8.26 0.76 -12.74
CA ALA A 90 -9.71 0.63 -12.63
C ALA A 90 -10.44 1.92 -13.04
N PHE A 91 -9.80 3.09 -12.91
CA PHE A 91 -10.45 4.39 -13.12
C PHE A 91 -10.41 4.86 -14.59
N PRO A 92 -11.27 5.78 -15.04
CA PRO A 92 -11.19 6.34 -16.39
C PRO A 92 -9.86 7.04 -16.70
N VAL A 93 -9.47 7.07 -17.98
CA VAL A 93 -8.20 7.70 -18.43
C VAL A 93 -8.12 9.17 -18.04
N ALA A 94 -9.23 9.90 -18.07
CA ALA A 94 -9.29 11.31 -17.66
C ALA A 94 -8.86 11.49 -16.21
N SER A 95 -9.44 10.73 -15.28
CA SER A 95 -9.10 10.78 -13.84
C SER A 95 -7.63 10.42 -13.60
N ARG A 96 -7.10 9.41 -14.31
CA ARG A 96 -5.68 9.03 -14.22
C ARG A 96 -4.76 10.15 -14.66
N ARG A 97 -5.11 10.89 -15.73
CA ARG A 97 -4.32 12.02 -16.23
C ARG A 97 -4.33 13.18 -15.24
N VAL A 98 -5.49 13.55 -14.72
CA VAL A 98 -5.62 14.62 -13.72
C VAL A 98 -4.75 14.30 -12.50
N LEU A 99 -4.87 13.09 -11.96
CA LEU A 99 -4.05 12.67 -10.82
C LEU A 99 -2.56 12.65 -11.16
N GLY A 100 -2.20 12.13 -12.34
CA GLY A 100 -0.81 12.13 -12.80
C GLY A 100 -0.22 13.53 -12.92
N HIS A 101 -0.99 14.50 -13.43
CA HIS A 101 -0.58 15.90 -13.51
C HIS A 101 -0.45 16.54 -12.13
N ALA A 102 -1.41 16.31 -11.23
CA ALA A 102 -1.37 16.80 -9.86
C ALA A 102 -0.13 16.28 -9.10
N VAL A 103 0.15 14.98 -9.19
CA VAL A 103 1.32 14.36 -8.57
C VAL A 103 2.62 14.85 -9.21
N ALA A 104 2.64 15.02 -10.54
CA ALA A 104 3.80 15.54 -11.26
C ALA A 104 4.11 17.03 -10.97
N ALA A 105 3.12 17.79 -10.49
CA ALA A 105 3.30 19.18 -10.08
C ALA A 105 4.01 19.32 -8.73
N ILE A 106 4.09 18.25 -7.93
CA ILE A 106 4.82 18.24 -6.67
C ILE A 106 6.33 18.32 -6.96
N PRO A 107 7.04 19.34 -6.44
CA PRO A 107 8.47 19.48 -6.66
C PRO A 107 9.25 18.23 -6.27
N GLY A 108 10.14 17.76 -7.14
CA GLY A 108 11.03 16.62 -6.87
C GLY A 108 10.43 15.23 -7.11
N VAL A 109 9.10 15.08 -7.23
CA VAL A 109 8.45 13.76 -7.39
C VAL A 109 8.84 13.07 -8.70
N ARG A 110 8.85 13.79 -9.82
CA ARG A 110 9.28 13.22 -11.11
C ARG A 110 10.75 12.80 -11.08
N GLN A 111 11.61 13.59 -10.43
CA GLN A 111 13.03 13.27 -10.30
C GLN A 111 13.26 12.06 -9.38
N ALA A 112 12.46 11.92 -8.32
CA ALA A 112 12.54 10.78 -7.41
C ALA A 112 12.07 9.48 -8.09
N ALA A 113 10.92 9.51 -8.78
CA ALA A 113 10.27 8.31 -9.34
C ALA A 113 11.16 7.46 -10.27
N HIS A 114 12.19 8.05 -10.89
CA HIS A 114 13.07 7.37 -11.84
C HIS A 114 14.49 7.08 -11.30
N LYS A 115 14.82 7.53 -10.08
CA LYS A 115 16.15 7.31 -9.52
C LYS A 115 16.18 6.04 -8.68
N ARG A 116 17.25 5.26 -8.82
CA ARG A 116 17.55 4.12 -7.93
C ARG A 116 17.66 4.54 -6.45
N ALA A 117 18.00 5.82 -6.23
CA ALA A 117 18.00 6.47 -4.92
C ALA A 117 16.61 6.59 -4.27
N SER A 118 15.51 6.49 -5.02
CA SER A 118 14.15 6.62 -4.45
C SER A 118 13.83 5.57 -3.40
N ALA A 119 14.30 4.33 -3.59
CA ALA A 119 14.15 3.28 -2.59
C ALA A 119 14.86 3.63 -1.29
N TRP A 120 16.07 4.21 -1.39
CA TRP A 120 16.83 4.67 -0.22
C TRP A 120 16.21 5.91 0.44
N ILE A 121 15.66 6.84 -0.35
CA ILE A 121 14.94 8.01 0.18
C ILE A 121 13.69 7.54 0.93
N ALA A 122 12.92 6.60 0.37
CA ALA A 122 11.75 6.03 1.02
C ALA A 122 12.13 5.27 2.31
N ALA A 123 13.21 4.48 2.27
CA ALA A 123 13.73 3.80 3.45
C ALA A 123 14.21 4.78 4.53
N ALA A 124 14.94 5.84 4.15
CA ALA A 124 15.39 6.86 5.07
C ALA A 124 14.21 7.63 5.67
N ALA A 125 13.20 7.99 4.88
CA ALA A 125 11.98 8.64 5.37
C ALA A 125 11.21 7.72 6.34
N PHE A 126 11.13 6.43 6.03
CA PHE A 126 10.53 5.43 6.92
C PHE A 126 11.27 5.33 8.25
N VAL A 127 12.60 5.19 8.22
CA VAL A 127 13.44 5.13 9.43
C VAL A 127 13.36 6.42 10.23
N ALA A 128 13.42 7.57 9.58
CA ALA A 128 13.30 8.87 10.22
C ALA A 128 11.92 9.03 10.89
N THR A 129 10.85 8.60 10.23
CA THR A 129 9.50 8.62 10.81
C THR A 129 9.42 7.68 12.01
N MET A 130 9.98 6.48 11.91
CA MET A 130 10.03 5.55 13.05
C MET A 130 10.79 6.14 14.23
N TRP A 131 11.96 6.73 14.03
CA TRP A 131 12.72 7.35 15.11
C TRP A 131 12.03 8.61 15.65
N PHE A 132 11.40 9.42 14.81
CA PHE A 132 10.67 10.62 15.24
C PHE A 132 9.64 10.27 16.32
N TRP A 133 8.89 9.18 16.14
CA TRP A 133 7.95 8.65 17.14
C TRP A 133 8.62 7.94 18.33
N HIS A 134 9.94 7.99 18.50
CA HIS A 134 10.61 7.55 19.72
C HIS A 134 11.23 8.72 20.50
N VAL A 135 11.07 9.96 20.02
CA VAL A 135 11.50 11.17 20.72
C VAL A 135 10.42 11.54 21.74
N PRO A 136 10.72 11.55 23.06
CA PRO A 136 9.72 11.84 24.09
C PRO A 136 9.00 13.18 23.89
N ALA A 137 9.75 14.22 23.48
CA ALA A 137 9.22 15.54 23.20
C ALA A 137 8.27 15.63 21.98
N ALA A 138 8.10 14.56 21.20
CA ALA A 138 7.09 14.47 20.14
C ALA A 138 5.73 14.00 20.65
N TYR A 139 5.67 13.48 21.88
CA TYR A 139 4.45 13.04 22.56
C TYR A 139 3.88 14.08 23.54
N ASP A 140 4.70 15.05 23.94
CA ASP A 140 4.32 16.21 24.78
C ASP A 140 3.64 17.31 23.94
#